data_AF-A0A2T3LHL5-F1
#
_entry.id   AF-A0A2T3LHL5-F1
#
_cell.length_a   1.000
_cell.length_b   1.000
_cell.length_c   1.000
_cell.angle_alpha   90.00
_cell.angle_beta   90.00
_cell.angle_gamma   90.00
#
_symmetry.space_group_name_H-M   'P 1'
#
loop_
_entity.id
_entity.type
_entity.pdbx_description
1 polymer ?
#
loop_
_entity_poly.entity_id
_entity_poly.type
_entity_poly.pdbx_seq_one_letter_code
_entity_poly.pdbx_strand_id
1 'polypeptide(L)'
;MAHSNSHSPSFTKSHQPSSVSPLHHSGSTTMSDRACDYLIDKRLHQLYTRLRECNPSVLDMVNALNFVLRQYPALGPVIGTCHDLECFIEAVESYDQEGAL
;
A
#
# COMPACT_ATOMS: atom_id res chain seq x y z
N MET A 1 5.82 -56.99 61.09
CA MET A 1 6.49 -58.03 60.26
C MET A 1 6.19 -57.71 58.79
N ALA A 2 7.17 -57.98 57.90
CA ALA A 2 7.29 -57.55 56.49
C ALA A 2 7.82 -56.11 56.32
N HIS A 3 9.10 -55.81 56.03
CA HIS A 3 10.14 -56.28 55.07
C HIS A 3 10.27 -55.34 53.84
N SER A 4 11.39 -54.61 53.84
CA SER A 4 12.33 -54.25 52.76
C SER A 4 11.86 -54.07 51.31
N ASN A 5 12.30 -52.96 50.67
CA ASN A 5 13.26 -52.90 49.54
C ASN A 5 13.23 -51.50 48.90
N SER A 6 14.31 -50.71 48.95
CA SER A 6 15.51 -50.71 48.08
C SER A 6 15.26 -50.12 46.68
N HIS A 7 15.88 -48.97 46.37
CA HIS A 7 16.84 -48.73 45.27
C HIS A 7 17.12 -47.23 45.03
N SER A 8 18.41 -46.92 44.94
CA SER A 8 19.10 -45.66 44.57
C SER A 8 18.84 -45.24 43.10
N PRO A 9 19.52 -44.23 42.47
CA PRO A 9 20.44 -43.18 42.95
C PRO A 9 20.15 -41.76 42.39
N SER A 10 21.00 -40.83 42.80
CA SER A 10 21.25 -39.47 42.27
C SER A 10 21.11 -39.32 40.75
N PHE A 11 20.36 -38.29 40.32
CA PHE A 11 20.50 -37.68 39.00
C PHE A 11 21.06 -36.27 39.16
N THR A 12 22.28 -36.06 38.68
CA THR A 12 22.87 -34.74 38.46
C THR A 12 22.03 -34.02 37.41
N LYS A 13 21.28 -33.00 37.84
CA LYS A 13 20.55 -32.12 36.92
C LYS A 13 21.57 -31.32 36.11
N SER A 14 21.69 -31.66 34.82
CA SER A 14 22.44 -30.87 33.86
C SER A 14 21.81 -29.49 33.72
N HIS A 15 22.62 -28.45 33.90
CA HIS A 15 22.22 -27.07 33.61
C HIS A 15 21.93 -26.93 32.11
N GLN A 16 20.67 -26.64 31.78
CA GLN A 16 20.27 -26.21 30.44
C GLN A 16 20.81 -24.79 30.19
N PRO A 17 21.49 -24.52 29.06
CA PRO A 17 21.78 -23.15 28.66
C PRO A 17 20.49 -22.48 28.19
N SER A 18 20.23 -21.28 28.71
CA SER A 18 19.09 -20.43 28.36
C SER A 18 19.04 -20.18 26.85
N SER A 19 17.98 -20.69 26.21
CA SER A 19 17.61 -20.36 24.85
C SER A 19 17.07 -18.92 24.85
N VAL A 20 17.88 -17.98 24.38
CA VAL A 20 17.41 -16.65 23.99
C VAL A 20 16.84 -16.79 22.58
N SER A 21 15.53 -16.70 22.45
CA SER A 21 14.86 -16.63 21.15
C SER A 21 15.25 -15.31 20.46
N PRO A 22 15.52 -15.32 19.14
CA PRO A 22 15.78 -14.10 18.39
C PRO A 22 14.57 -13.18 18.43
N LEU A 23 14.81 -11.89 18.61
CA LEU A 23 13.80 -10.84 18.48
C LEU A 23 13.21 -10.95 17.07
N HIS A 24 11.96 -11.38 16.96
CA HIS A 24 11.23 -11.38 15.70
C HIS A 24 11.14 -9.92 15.24
N HIS A 25 11.88 -9.58 14.18
CA HIS A 25 11.72 -8.30 13.50
C HIS A 25 10.25 -8.19 13.10
N SER A 26 9.57 -7.23 13.72
CA SER A 26 8.16 -6.93 13.46
C SER A 26 7.95 -6.84 11.95
N GLY A 27 6.94 -7.57 11.49
CA GLY A 27 6.57 -7.66 10.10
C GLY A 27 6.44 -6.27 9.49
N SER A 28 7.19 -6.08 8.41
CA SER A 28 7.05 -5.06 7.40
C SER A 28 5.60 -4.61 7.26
N THR A 29 5.32 -3.34 7.53
CA THR A 29 4.11 -2.69 7.02
C THR A 29 4.34 -2.49 5.52
N THR A 30 4.09 -3.53 4.72
CA THR A 30 3.68 -3.30 3.33
C THR A 30 2.38 -2.54 3.43
N MET A 31 2.46 -1.20 3.44
CA MET A 31 1.34 -0.37 3.04
C MET A 31 1.02 -0.87 1.65
N SER A 32 -0.04 -1.67 1.52
CA SER A 32 -0.64 -1.92 0.21
C SER A 32 -0.80 -0.54 -0.40
N ASP A 33 -0.03 -0.27 -1.46
CA ASP A 33 -0.39 0.71 -2.47
C ASP A 33 -1.88 0.49 -2.68
N ARG A 34 -2.69 1.42 -2.18
CA ARG A 34 -4.07 1.50 -2.61
C ARG A 34 -3.92 1.82 -4.07
N ALA A 35 -4.00 0.78 -4.91
CA ALA A 35 -3.97 0.91 -6.34
C ALA A 35 -4.86 2.11 -6.67
N CYS A 36 -4.24 3.18 -7.16
CA CYS A 36 -4.95 4.41 -7.42
C CYS A 36 -6.05 4.03 -8.42
N ASP A 37 -7.32 4.08 -7.98
CA ASP A 37 -8.48 3.53 -8.71
C ASP A 37 -8.88 4.39 -9.93
N TYR A 38 -7.92 5.03 -10.58
CA TYR A 38 -8.11 5.87 -11.75
C TYR A 38 -7.81 5.09 -13.01
N LEU A 39 -8.83 4.96 -13.86
CA LEU A 39 -8.68 4.43 -15.21
C LEU A 39 -8.51 5.61 -16.16
N ILE A 40 -7.29 5.81 -16.64
CA ILE A 40 -6.97 6.91 -17.56
C ILE A 40 -7.33 6.50 -18.99
N ASP A 41 -8.34 7.19 -19.54
CA ASP A 41 -8.66 7.12 -20.97
C ASP A 41 -8.01 8.26 -21.75
N LYS A 42 -8.00 8.14 -23.08
CA LYS A 42 -7.41 9.14 -23.98
C LYS A 42 -7.97 10.55 -23.76
N ARG A 43 -9.26 10.68 -23.43
CA ARG A 43 -9.93 11.98 -23.28
C ARG A 43 -9.53 12.65 -21.97
N LEU A 44 -9.51 11.89 -20.87
CA LEU A 44 -9.12 12.37 -19.56
C LEU A 44 -7.64 12.75 -19.56
N HIS A 45 -6.80 11.95 -20.21
CA HIS A 45 -5.40 12.28 -20.43
C HIS A 45 -5.25 13.61 -21.20
N GLN A 46 -5.91 13.76 -22.35
CA GLN A 46 -5.85 15.00 -23.15
C GLN A 46 -6.34 16.23 -22.38
N LEU A 47 -7.38 16.09 -21.55
CA LEU A 47 -7.84 17.17 -20.69
C LEU A 47 -6.73 17.58 -19.71
N TYR A 48 -6.13 16.61 -19.01
CA TYR A 48 -5.02 16.86 -18.09
C TYR A 48 -3.83 17.53 -18.79
N THR A 49 -3.41 17.06 -19.97
CA THR A 49 -2.32 17.66 -20.74
C THR A 49 -2.60 19.14 -21.05
N ARG A 50 -3.80 19.45 -21.56
CA ARG A 50 -4.18 20.83 -21.88
C ARG A 50 -4.27 21.72 -20.64
N LEU A 51 -4.79 21.19 -19.54
CA LEU A 51 -4.80 21.92 -18.27
C LEU A 51 -3.36 22.22 -17.83
N ARG A 52 -2.44 21.25 -17.92
CA ARG A 52 -1.04 21.46 -17.60
C ARG A 52 -0.38 22.54 -18.46
N GLU A 53 -0.66 22.56 -19.77
CA GLU A 53 -0.18 23.59 -20.70
C GLU A 53 -0.72 24.99 -20.36
N CYS A 54 -1.99 25.09 -19.97
CA CYS A 54 -2.60 26.36 -19.55
C CYS A 54 -2.18 26.81 -18.14
N ASN A 55 -1.61 25.90 -17.34
CA ASN A 55 -1.17 26.12 -15.96
C ASN A 55 -2.17 26.91 -15.07
N PRO A 56 -3.44 26.46 -14.96
CA PRO A 56 -4.42 27.08 -14.09
C PRO A 56 -4.09 26.81 -12.62
N SER A 57 -4.87 27.39 -11.71
CA SER A 57 -4.77 27.03 -10.30
C SER A 57 -5.08 25.53 -10.10
N VAL A 58 -4.49 24.91 -9.08
CA VAL A 58 -4.77 23.51 -8.72
C VAL A 58 -6.27 23.30 -8.48
N LEU A 59 -6.95 24.28 -7.88
CA LEU A 59 -8.40 24.23 -7.65
C LEU A 59 -9.18 24.13 -8.97
N ASP A 60 -8.85 24.97 -9.95
CA ASP A 60 -9.52 24.95 -11.25
C ASP A 60 -9.23 23.67 -12.03
N MET A 61 -8.00 23.17 -11.96
CA MET A 61 -7.59 21.90 -12.54
C MET A 61 -8.40 20.74 -11.96
N VAL A 62 -8.44 20.63 -10.62
CA VAL A 62 -9.21 19.61 -9.91
C VAL A 62 -10.70 19.71 -10.21
N ASN A 63 -11.26 20.92 -10.28
CA ASN A 63 -12.66 21.12 -10.64
C ASN A 63 -12.97 20.64 -12.06
N ALA A 64 -12.09 20.94 -13.04
CA ALA A 64 -12.24 20.49 -14.41
C ALA A 64 -12.12 18.96 -14.54
N LEU A 65 -11.16 18.34 -13.86
CA LEU A 65 -11.02 16.87 -13.82
C LEU A 65 -12.24 16.22 -13.16
N ASN A 66 -12.68 16.75 -12.01
CA ASN A 66 -13.87 16.26 -11.30
C ASN A 66 -15.16 16.39 -12.09
N PHE A 67 -15.28 17.39 -12.97
CA PHE A 67 -16.41 17.48 -13.89
C PHE A 67 -16.53 16.23 -14.77
N VAL A 68 -15.40 15.71 -15.28
CA VAL A 68 -15.38 14.48 -16.08
C VAL A 68 -15.58 13.25 -15.21
N LEU A 69 -14.85 13.13 -14.09
CA LEU A 69 -14.97 11.96 -13.20
C LEU A 69 -16.39 11.75 -12.67
N ARG A 70 -17.12 12.84 -12.38
CA ARG A 70 -18.54 12.77 -11.99
C ARG A 70 -19.46 12.27 -13.11
N GLN A 71 -19.15 12.59 -14.37
CA GLN A 71 -19.92 12.12 -15.51
C GLN A 71 -19.62 10.65 -15.83
N TYR A 72 -18.42 10.18 -15.49
CA TYR A 72 -17.93 8.85 -15.80
C TYR A 72 -17.32 8.17 -14.57
N PRO A 73 -18.14 7.70 -13.61
CA PRO A 73 -17.66 7.09 -12.37
C PRO A 73 -16.78 5.84 -12.58
N ALA A 74 -16.87 5.20 -13.76
CA ALA A 74 -16.02 4.07 -14.13
C ALA A 74 -14.55 4.47 -14.34
N LEU A 75 -14.24 5.76 -14.50
CA LEU A 75 -12.87 6.28 -14.62
C LEU A 75 -12.19 6.47 -13.26
N GLY A 76 -12.94 6.40 -12.16
CA GLY A 76 -12.41 6.53 -10.80
C GLY A 76 -13.23 7.46 -9.91
N PRO A 77 -12.86 7.56 -8.63
CA PRO A 77 -13.51 8.44 -7.67
C PRO A 77 -13.28 9.92 -8.01
N VAL A 78 -14.03 10.82 -7.39
CA VAL A 78 -13.71 12.26 -7.44
C VAL A 78 -12.48 12.57 -6.61
N ILE A 79 -11.63 13.47 -7.09
CA ILE A 79 -10.46 13.98 -6.40
C ILE A 79 -10.94 14.89 -5.26
N GLY A 80 -10.82 14.43 -4.01
CA GLY A 80 -11.25 15.15 -2.81
C GLY A 80 -10.11 15.61 -1.90
N THR A 81 -8.93 15.00 -2.04
CA THR A 81 -7.74 15.25 -1.23
C THR A 81 -6.50 15.44 -2.10
N CYS A 82 -5.42 15.96 -1.51
CA CYS A 82 -4.13 16.05 -2.21
C CYS A 82 -3.60 14.66 -2.60
N HIS A 83 -3.80 13.66 -1.74
CA HIS A 83 -3.40 12.29 -2.03
C HIS A 83 -4.15 11.72 -3.24
N ASP A 84 -5.45 12.02 -3.38
CA ASP A 84 -6.23 11.60 -4.55
C ASP A 84 -5.68 12.21 -5.85
N LEU A 85 -5.19 13.46 -5.78
CA LEU A 85 -4.59 14.15 -6.92
C LEU A 85 -3.23 13.55 -7.28
N GLU A 86 -2.38 13.25 -6.29
CA GLU A 86 -1.10 12.55 -6.49
C GLU A 86 -1.34 11.19 -7.16
N CYS A 87 -2.29 10.41 -6.64
CA CYS A 87 -2.71 9.15 -7.23
C CYS A 87 -3.19 9.27 -8.69
N PHE A 88 -3.96 10.33 -8.99
CA PHE A 88 -4.40 10.59 -10.36
C PHE A 88 -3.21 10.89 -11.29
N ILE A 89 -2.24 11.68 -10.82
CA ILE A 89 -1.03 12.02 -11.59
C ILE A 89 -0.21 10.76 -11.88
N GLU A 90 0.01 9.90 -10.88
CA GLU A 90 0.71 8.62 -11.06
C GLU A 90 0.02 7.70 -12.08
N ALA A 91 -1.31 7.67 -12.08
CA ALA A 91 -2.08 6.91 -13.06
C ALA A 91 -1.91 7.47 -14.49
N VAL A 92 -1.83 8.80 -14.65
CA VAL A 92 -1.54 9.43 -15.94
C VAL A 92 -0.12 9.11 -16.42
N GLU A 93 0.86 9.18 -15.54
CA GLU A 93 2.26 8.85 -15.87
C GLU A 93 2.40 7.38 -16.30
N SER A 94 1.66 6.48 -15.65
CA SER A 94 1.61 5.07 -16.02
C SER A 94 0.98 4.87 -17.42
N TYR A 95 -0.10 5.59 -17.71
CA TYR A 95 -0.74 5.58 -19.03
C TYR A 95 0.20 6.06 -20.15
N ASP A 96 1.00 7.10 -19.89
CA ASP A 96 1.98 7.61 -20.86
C ASP A 96 3.09 6.60 -21.14
N GLN A 97 3.53 5.84 -20.13
CA GLN A 97 4.52 4.77 -20.28
C GLN A 97 3.99 3.60 -21.11
N GLU A 98 2.73 3.20 -20.90
CA GLU A 98 2.07 2.15 -21.68
C GLU A 98 1.88 2.53 -23.15
N GLY A 99 1.56 3.80 -23.43
CA GLY A 99 1.38 4.30 -24.80
C GLY A 99 2.67 4.57 -25.58
N ALA A 100 3.83 4.54 -24.91
CA ALA A 100 5.15 4.73 -25.52
C ALA A 100 5.82 3.41 -25.97
N LEU A 101 5.20 2.26 -25.71
CA LEU A 101 5.60 0.92 -26.15
C LEU A 101 4.91 0.53 -27.48
#